data_AF-A0A920VTH7-F1
#
_entry.id   AF-A0A920VTH7-F1
#
_cell.length_a   1.000
_cell.length_b   1.000
_cell.length_c   1.000
_cell.angle_alpha   90.00
_cell.angle_beta   90.00
_cell.angle_gamma   90.00
#
_symmetry.space_group_name_H-M   'P 1'
#
loop_
_entity.id
_entity.type
_entity.pdbx_description
1 polymer ?
#
loop_
_entity_poly.entity_id
_entity_poly.type
_entity_poly.pdbx_seq_one_letter_code
_entity_poly.pdbx_strand_id
1 'polypeptide(L)'
;MLLLKTELLLKIGKIDGQAEHEIDAEGQTVTPGFVDIHTHLDAQIGWDHELRPVSHHGVTSVLMGNCGVTFAPCKPEDRELIAHMMQTVEDIPKEAYLEVCLGIGKITEVI
;
A
#
# COMPACT_ATOMS: atom_id res chain seq x y z
N MET A 1 8.15 26.20 -5.58
CA MET A 1 8.09 25.65 -4.22
C MET A 1 6.70 25.07 -3.97
N LEU A 2 6.60 24.08 -3.09
CA LEU A 2 5.36 23.50 -2.59
C LEU A 2 5.36 23.67 -1.07
N LEU A 3 4.30 24.26 -0.51
CA LEU A 3 4.15 24.41 0.94
C LEU A 3 3.15 23.38 1.45
N LEU A 4 3.63 22.50 2.33
CA LEU A 4 2.83 21.48 3.00
C LEU A 4 2.56 21.91 4.44
N LYS A 5 1.38 21.56 4.96
CA LYS A 5 1.08 21.64 6.38
C LYS A 5 0.24 20.43 6.76
N THR A 6 0.70 19.70 7.78
CA THR A 6 0.15 18.39 8.15
C THR A 6 0.02 17.49 6.91
N GLU A 7 -1.19 17.25 6.43
CA GLU A 7 -1.50 16.33 5.34
C GLU A 7 -1.92 17.05 4.04
N LEU A 8 -1.84 18.39 4.01
CA LEU A 8 -2.40 19.20 2.93
C LEU A 8 -1.36 20.05 2.22
N LEU A 9 -1.54 20.15 0.91
CA LEU A 9 -0.87 21.14 0.08
C LEU A 9 -1.56 22.50 0.26
N LEU A 10 -0.84 23.47 0.86
CA LEU A 10 -1.38 24.80 1.12
C LEU A 10 -1.14 25.79 -0.02
N LYS A 11 0.01 25.69 -0.69
CA LYS A 11 0.39 26.65 -1.73
C LYS A 11 1.37 26.04 -2.74
N ILE A 12 1.22 26.46 -3.99
CA ILE A 12 2.13 26.16 -5.09
C ILE A 12 2.67 27.48 -5.65
N GLY A 13 3.96 27.54 -5.98
CA GLY A 13 4.59 28.69 -6.65
C GLY A 13 5.62 29.39 -5.77
N LYS A 14 5.61 30.73 -5.76
CA LYS A 14 6.49 31.54 -4.90
C LYS A 14 5.91 31.59 -3.48
N ILE A 15 6.74 31.22 -2.51
CA ILE A 15 6.42 31.20 -1.08
C ILE A 15 7.45 32.07 -0.38
N ASP A 16 6.98 33.02 0.44
CA ASP A 16 7.83 33.92 1.22
C ASP A 16 7.89 33.40 2.67
N GLY A 17 9.05 33.51 3.33
CA GLY A 17 9.28 33.00 4.68
C GLY A 17 10.04 31.67 4.71
N GLN A 18 10.22 31.11 5.90
CA GLN A 18 10.91 29.83 6.13
C GLN A 18 9.93 28.77 6.63
N ALA A 19 10.12 27.52 6.22
CA ALA A 19 9.43 26.37 6.79
C ALA A 19 10.27 25.72 7.90
N GLU A 20 9.62 24.92 8.76
CA GLU A 20 10.33 24.12 9.77
C GLU A 20 11.27 23.09 9.11
N HIS A 21 10.84 22.55 7.97
CA HIS A 21 11.60 21.63 7.14
C HIS A 21 11.55 22.09 5.68
N GLU A 22 12.72 22.24 5.07
CA GLU A 22 12.88 22.61 3.66
C GLU A 22 13.67 21.52 2.94
N ILE A 23 13.14 21.05 1.82
CA ILE A 23 13.77 20.06 0.95
C ILE A 23 14.12 20.76 -0.36
N ASP A 24 15.40 20.74 -0.72
CA ASP A 24 15.86 21.21 -2.02
C ASP A 24 15.58 20.16 -3.10
N ALA A 25 14.74 20.52 -4.06
CA ALA A 25 14.35 19.70 -5.20
C ALA A 25 14.84 20.30 -6.53
N GLU A 26 15.87 21.16 -6.51
CA GLU A 26 16.46 21.70 -7.73
C GLU A 26 16.93 20.57 -8.66
N GLY A 27 16.60 20.69 -9.95
CA GLY A 27 16.89 19.67 -10.96
C GLY A 27 16.02 18.41 -10.89
N GLN A 28 15.08 18.32 -9.94
CA GLN A 28 14.15 17.20 -9.80
C GLN A 28 12.73 17.57 -10.25
N THR A 29 11.90 16.55 -10.49
CA THR A 29 10.47 16.74 -10.72
C THR A 29 9.70 16.44 -9.44
N VAL A 30 8.84 17.36 -9.02
CA VAL A 30 7.91 17.12 -7.91
C VAL A 30 6.51 16.87 -8.48
N THR A 31 5.96 15.69 -8.18
CA THR A 31 4.65 15.24 -8.65
C THR A 31 3.76 14.87 -7.47
N PRO A 32 2.43 14.72 -7.67
CA PRO A 32 1.64 13.89 -6.79
C PRO A 32 2.24 12.48 -6.70
N GLY A 33 1.99 11.80 -5.58
CA GLY A 33 2.32 10.38 -5.47
C GLY A 33 1.50 9.55 -6.46
N PHE A 34 2.07 8.43 -6.91
CA PHE A 34 1.41 7.57 -7.87
C PHE A 34 0.30 6.74 -7.21
N VAL A 35 -0.74 6.46 -8.00
CA VAL A 35 -1.87 5.63 -7.61
C VAL A 35 -1.76 4.31 -8.37
N ASP A 36 -1.47 3.24 -7.66
CA ASP A 36 -1.47 1.88 -8.22
C ASP A 36 -2.89 1.31 -8.17
N ILE A 37 -3.53 1.28 -9.32
CA ILE A 37 -4.92 0.84 -9.44
C ILE A 37 -5.06 -0.68 -9.59
N HIS A 38 -3.95 -1.42 -9.67
CA HIS A 38 -4.00 -2.86 -9.92
C HIS A 38 -2.81 -3.57 -9.28
N THR A 39 -3.03 -4.02 -8.04
CA THR A 39 -1.99 -4.68 -7.25
C THR A 39 -2.56 -5.83 -6.42
N HIS A 40 -1.67 -6.68 -5.94
CA HIS A 40 -1.96 -7.85 -5.11
C HIS A 40 -1.29 -7.76 -3.73
N LEU A 41 -1.21 -6.55 -3.17
CA LEU A 41 -0.63 -6.27 -1.85
C LEU A 41 -1.55 -6.62 -0.68
N ASP A 42 -2.75 -7.17 -0.94
CA ASP A 42 -3.77 -7.57 0.04
C ASP A 42 -3.19 -8.37 1.21
N ALA A 43 -2.27 -9.29 0.91
CA ALA A 43 -1.60 -10.06 1.95
C ALA A 43 -0.35 -9.35 2.50
N GLN A 44 0.38 -8.66 1.64
CA GLN A 44 1.67 -8.08 1.97
C GLN A 44 1.63 -7.02 3.06
N ILE A 45 0.51 -6.28 3.16
CA ILE A 45 0.27 -5.36 4.27
C ILE A 45 0.35 -6.03 5.66
N GLY A 46 0.18 -7.36 5.72
CA GLY A 46 0.27 -8.16 6.94
C GLY A 46 1.70 -8.40 7.45
N TRP A 47 2.73 -8.29 6.58
CA TRP A 47 4.13 -8.50 6.97
C TRP A 47 5.08 -7.37 6.61
N ASP A 48 4.69 -6.49 5.68
CA ASP A 48 5.44 -5.29 5.30
C ASP A 48 4.55 -4.05 5.38
N HIS A 49 4.57 -3.39 6.55
CA HIS A 49 3.77 -2.20 6.81
C HIS A 49 4.18 -0.98 5.98
N GLU A 50 5.39 -0.98 5.41
CA GLU A 50 5.89 0.12 4.57
C GLU A 50 5.57 -0.10 3.08
N LEU A 51 5.08 -1.30 2.72
CA LEU A 51 4.79 -1.70 1.34
C LEU A 51 5.95 -1.33 0.39
N ARG A 52 7.18 -1.60 0.84
CA ARG A 52 8.44 -1.15 0.22
C ARG A 52 8.53 -1.37 -1.30
N PRO A 53 8.06 -2.50 -1.87
CA PRO A 53 8.11 -2.71 -3.32
C PRO A 53 7.38 -1.65 -4.14
N VAL A 54 6.38 -0.95 -3.60
CA VAL A 54 5.66 0.11 -4.31
C VAL A 54 5.99 1.50 -3.78
N SER A 55 6.18 1.67 -2.47
CA SER A 55 6.48 2.97 -1.87
C SER A 55 7.84 3.51 -2.33
N HIS A 56 8.84 2.65 -2.53
CA HIS A 56 10.13 3.04 -3.11
C HIS A 56 10.05 3.49 -4.58
N HIS A 57 8.96 3.15 -5.28
CA HIS A 57 8.71 3.57 -6.66
C HIS A 57 7.78 4.78 -6.76
N GLY A 58 7.52 5.47 -5.64
CA GLY A 58 6.71 6.68 -5.61
C GLY A 58 5.20 6.45 -5.54
N VAL A 59 4.75 5.21 -5.32
CA VAL A 59 3.33 4.89 -5.07
C VAL A 59 2.94 5.32 -3.67
N THR A 60 1.89 6.11 -3.56
CA THR A 60 1.34 6.61 -2.28
C THR A 60 -0.05 6.09 -1.99
N SER A 61 -0.71 5.47 -2.98
CA SER A 61 -2.05 4.93 -2.83
C SER A 61 -2.22 3.70 -3.70
N VAL A 62 -2.93 2.70 -3.17
CA VAL A 62 -3.17 1.43 -3.87
C VAL A 62 -4.65 1.06 -3.82
N LEU A 63 -5.15 0.44 -4.89
CA LEU A 63 -6.44 -0.24 -4.90
C LEU A 63 -6.19 -1.75 -4.77
N MET A 64 -6.67 -2.35 -3.68
CA MET A 64 -6.53 -3.79 -3.38
C MET A 64 -7.80 -4.57 -3.74
N GLY A 65 -7.73 -5.91 -3.73
CA GLY A 65 -8.87 -6.78 -4.06
C GLY A 65 -9.09 -6.98 -5.56
N ASN A 66 -8.01 -6.98 -6.35
CA ASN A 66 -8.06 -7.14 -7.80
C ASN A 66 -8.23 -8.61 -8.22
N CYS A 67 -8.62 -8.81 -9.49
CA CYS A 67 -8.74 -10.12 -10.14
C CYS A 67 -9.68 -11.12 -9.43
N GLY A 68 -10.57 -10.64 -8.55
CA GLY A 68 -11.44 -11.50 -7.75
C GLY A 68 -10.73 -12.19 -6.59
N VAL A 69 -9.54 -11.72 -6.22
CA VAL A 69 -8.71 -12.31 -5.16
C VAL A 69 -8.48 -11.30 -4.05
N THR A 70 -8.88 -11.66 -2.83
CA THR A 70 -8.56 -10.90 -1.63
C THR A 70 -8.54 -11.83 -0.40
N PHE A 71 -7.91 -11.37 0.67
CA PHE A 71 -7.72 -12.13 1.91
C PHE A 71 -8.80 -11.86 2.96
N ALA A 72 -9.68 -10.86 2.73
CA ALA A 72 -10.80 -10.54 3.60
C ALA A 72 -12.05 -10.08 2.83
N PRO A 73 -13.25 -10.56 3.21
CA PRO A 73 -13.50 -11.71 4.08
C PRO A 73 -13.11 -13.02 3.37
N CYS A 74 -12.54 -13.98 4.11
CA CYS A 74 -12.19 -15.31 3.60
C CYS A 74 -12.75 -16.41 4.51
N LYS A 75 -13.57 -17.30 3.96
CA LYS A 75 -14.13 -18.43 4.73
C LYS A 75 -13.01 -19.39 5.15
N PRO A 76 -13.08 -20.00 6.34
CA PRO A 76 -12.06 -20.95 6.80
C PRO A 76 -11.76 -22.08 5.81
N GLU A 77 -12.79 -22.58 5.12
CA GLU A 77 -12.70 -23.64 4.11
C GLU A 77 -12.00 -23.21 2.80
N ASP A 78 -11.96 -21.91 2.50
CA ASP A 78 -11.39 -21.36 1.25
C ASP A 78 -9.94 -20.86 1.41
N ARG A 79 -9.41 -20.78 2.65
CA ARG A 79 -8.09 -20.18 2.94
C ARG A 79 -6.93 -20.86 2.21
N GLU A 80 -6.91 -22.19 2.20
CA GLU A 80 -5.88 -22.97 1.51
C GLU A 80 -5.93 -22.77 0.00
N LEU A 81 -7.14 -22.67 -0.57
CA LEU A 81 -7.33 -22.42 -1.99
C LEU A 81 -6.76 -21.05 -2.39
N ILE A 82 -7.12 -19.99 -1.64
CA ILE A 82 -6.65 -18.63 -1.92
C ILE A 82 -5.13 -18.53 -1.74
N ALA A 83 -4.58 -19.09 -0.67
CA ALA A 83 -3.13 -19.08 -0.41
C ALA A 83 -2.34 -19.81 -1.50
N HIS A 84 -2.82 -20.97 -1.95
CA HIS A 84 -2.17 -21.72 -3.03
C HIS A 84 -2.27 -20.99 -4.37
N MET A 85 -3.41 -20.40 -4.69
CA MET A 85 -3.54 -19.57 -5.90
C MET A 85 -2.56 -18.40 -5.88
N MET A 86 -2.46 -17.67 -4.77
CA MET A 86 -1.54 -16.54 -4.64
C MET A 86 -0.08 -16.96 -4.68
N GLN A 87 0.27 -18.13 -4.16
CA GLN A 87 1.60 -18.70 -4.34
C GLN A 87 1.94 -18.88 -5.82
N THR A 88 0.99 -19.34 -6.65
CA THR A 88 1.24 -19.52 -8.08
C THR A 88 1.34 -18.20 -8.86
N VAL A 89 0.70 -17.13 -8.39
CA VAL A 89 0.68 -15.81 -9.06
C VAL A 89 1.90 -14.98 -8.71
N GLU A 90 2.25 -14.94 -7.42
CA GLU A 90 3.25 -14.01 -6.87
C GLU A 90 4.59 -14.69 -6.53
N ASP A 91 4.70 -16.02 -6.68
CA ASP A 91 5.89 -16.82 -6.33
C ASP A 91 6.34 -16.65 -4.86
N ILE A 92 5.37 -16.44 -3.97
CA ILE A 92 5.57 -16.33 -2.51
C ILE A 92 5.06 -17.62 -1.84
N PRO A 93 5.77 -18.18 -0.84
CA PRO A 93 5.32 -19.38 -0.14
C PRO A 93 3.91 -19.23 0.44
N LYS A 94 3.05 -20.24 0.22
CA LYS A 94 1.66 -20.23 0.69
C LYS A 94 1.53 -20.03 2.20
N GLU A 95 2.53 -20.43 2.97
CA GLU A 95 2.56 -20.30 4.42
C GLU A 95 2.48 -18.83 4.85
N ALA A 96 3.14 -17.93 4.11
CA ALA A 96 3.06 -16.48 4.37
C ALA A 96 1.63 -15.96 4.15
N TYR A 97 0.93 -16.45 3.13
CA TYR A 97 -0.46 -16.11 2.86
C TYR A 97 -1.42 -16.66 3.92
N LEU A 98 -1.18 -17.88 4.42
CA LEU A 98 -1.99 -18.49 5.47
C LEU A 98 -1.89 -17.74 6.80
N GLU A 99 -0.69 -17.29 7.18
CA GLU A 99 -0.50 -16.46 8.38
C GLU A 99 -1.36 -15.19 8.31
N VAL A 100 -1.41 -14.55 7.14
CA VAL A 100 -2.21 -13.35 6.93
C VAL A 100 -3.71 -13.64 6.93
N CYS A 101 -4.16 -14.71 6.25
CA CYS A 101 -5.56 -15.19 6.34
C CYS A 101 -6.02 -15.41 7.79
N LEU A 102 -5.14 -15.92 8.65
CA LEU A 102 -5.42 -16.20 10.06
C LEU A 102 -5.38 -14.94 10.92
N GLY A 103 -4.51 -13.98 10.59
CA GLY A 103 -4.39 -12.69 11.28
C GLY A 103 -5.49 -11.69 10.93
N ILE A 104 -5.83 -11.54 9.64
CA ILE A 104 -6.87 -10.64 9.14
C ILE A 104 -8.27 -11.08 9.58
N GLY A 105 -8.49 -12.38 9.85
CA GLY A 105 -9.74 -12.88 10.43
C GLY A 105 -10.13 -12.23 11.77
N LYS A 106 -9.19 -11.59 12.49
CA LYS A 106 -9.48 -10.78 13.69
C LYS A 106 -9.91 -9.34 13.37
N ILE A 107 -9.56 -8.81 12.20
CA ILE A 107 -9.94 -7.45 11.74
C ILE A 107 -11.40 -7.46 11.25
N THR A 108 -11.86 -8.57 10.67
CA THR A 108 -13.25 -8.74 10.21
C THR A 108 -14.28 -8.89 11.34
N GLU A 109 -13.86 -9.02 12.61
CA GLU A 109 -14.77 -8.97 13.76
C GLU A 109 -15.08 -7.53 14.23
N VAL A 110 -14.46 -6.53 13.59
CA VAL A 110 -14.58 -5.10 13.95
C VAL A 110 -15.41 -4.31 12.92
N ILE A 111 -15.94 -4.97 11.89
CA ILE A 111 -16.85 -4.37 10.88
C ILE A 111 -18.22 -5.06 10.91
#